data_AF-A0A1M5Q1R4-F1
#
_entry.id   AF-A0A1M5Q1R4-F1
#
_cell.length_a   1.000
_cell.length_b   1.000
_cell.length_c   1.000
_cell.angle_alpha   90.00
_cell.angle_beta   90.00
_cell.angle_gamma   90.00
#
_symmetry.space_group_name_H-M   'P 1'
#
loop_
_entity.id
_entity.type
_entity.pdbx_description
1 polymer ?
#
loop_
_entity_poly.entity_id
_entity_poly.type
_entity_poly.pdbx_seq_one_letter_code
_entity_poly.pdbx_strand_id
1 'polypeptide(L)'
;MDQGGVEDNIRVYVQLDISADAIIRRLNHIISFYGEANEDNEFNFSADLNLIISQVEIYDQIWGVRHGMNEKGHSTEAIALIREIVTVLEKIPDGCAEFFPFEIIDELQAEYL
;
A
#
# COMPACT_ATOMS: atom_id res chain seq x y z
N MET A 1 -1.11 12.46 44.47
CA MET A 1 -0.22 12.49 43.30
C MET A 1 0.55 11.19 43.39
N ASP A 2 0.25 10.17 42.61
CA ASP A 2 0.36 10.18 41.15
C ASP A 2 -0.74 9.31 40.50
N GLN A 3 -1.24 9.76 39.35
CA GLN A 3 -2.39 9.18 38.66
C GLN A 3 -1.97 7.97 37.82
N GLY A 4 -2.85 6.97 37.80
CA GLY A 4 -2.76 5.84 36.89
C GLY A 4 -2.79 6.26 35.43
N GLY A 5 -2.16 5.43 34.63
CA GLY A 5 -2.16 5.46 33.18
C GLY A 5 -1.34 4.27 32.72
N VAL A 6 -1.86 3.06 32.98
CA VAL A 6 -1.40 1.85 32.27
C VAL A 6 -1.46 2.22 30.80
N GLU A 7 -0.34 2.12 30.09
CA GLU A 7 -0.28 2.32 28.64
C GLU A 7 -1.28 1.35 28.01
N ASP A 8 -2.48 1.85 27.73
CA ASP A 8 -3.58 1.13 27.08
C ASP A 8 -3.25 1.01 25.60
N ASN A 9 -2.21 0.22 25.32
CA ASN A 9 -1.87 -0.21 23.98
C ASN A 9 -2.84 -1.34 23.61
N ILE A 10 -4.12 -1.01 23.44
CA ILE A 10 -5.08 -1.92 22.81
C ILE A 10 -4.65 -2.07 21.36
N ARG A 11 -3.79 -3.06 21.09
CA ARG A 11 -3.52 -3.54 19.73
C ARG A 11 -4.69 -4.42 19.32
N VAL A 12 -5.67 -3.81 18.66
CA VAL A 12 -6.67 -4.58 17.91
C VAL A 12 -5.95 -5.24 16.75
N TYR A 13 -5.52 -6.48 16.93
CA TYR A 13 -5.11 -7.34 15.83
C TYR A 13 -6.38 -7.77 15.08
N VAL A 14 -6.92 -6.88 14.25
CA VAL A 14 -7.53 -7.41 13.03
C VAL A 14 -6.39 -8.12 12.33
N GLN A 15 -6.59 -9.38 11.93
CA GLN A 15 -5.62 -10.12 11.14
C GLN A 15 -5.57 -9.51 9.73
N LEU A 16 -5.15 -8.24 9.64
CA LEU A 16 -4.58 -7.69 8.42
C LEU A 16 -3.30 -8.48 8.27
N ASP A 17 -3.25 -9.37 7.29
CA ASP A 17 -2.00 -10.01 6.89
C ASP A 17 -1.10 -8.89 6.33
N ILE A 18 -0.37 -8.21 7.20
CA ILE A 18 0.57 -7.11 6.88
C ILE A 18 1.92 -7.73 6.48
N SER A 19 1.91 -8.77 5.65
CA SER A 19 3.13 -9.29 5.02
C SER A 19 3.17 -8.85 3.57
N ALA A 20 4.37 -8.67 3.02
CA ALA A 20 4.54 -8.30 1.61
C ALA A 20 3.75 -9.26 0.69
N ASP A 21 3.86 -10.57 0.93
CA ASP A 21 3.14 -11.60 0.16
C ASP A 21 1.63 -11.44 0.21
N ALA A 22 1.06 -11.11 1.38
CA ALA A 22 -0.37 -10.96 1.53
C ALA A 22 -0.89 -9.67 0.89
N ILE A 23 -0.14 -8.58 1.02
CA ILE A 23 -0.41 -7.30 0.36
C ILE A 23 -0.43 -7.50 -1.17
N ILE A 24 0.60 -8.17 -1.72
CA ILE A 24 0.69 -8.49 -3.16
C ILE A 24 -0.44 -9.42 -3.61
N ARG A 25 -0.79 -10.45 -2.82
CA ARG A 25 -1.93 -11.33 -3.16
C ARG A 25 -3.24 -10.54 -3.23
N ARG A 26 -3.45 -9.61 -2.30
CA ARG A 26 -4.64 -8.77 -2.28
C ARG A 26 -4.66 -7.79 -3.46
N LEU A 27 -3.52 -7.20 -3.81
CA LEU A 27 -3.38 -6.40 -5.03
C LEU A 27 -3.75 -7.20 -6.28
N ASN A 28 -3.19 -8.39 -6.44
CA ASN A 28 -3.49 -9.26 -7.59
C ASN A 28 -4.98 -9.66 -7.65
N HIS A 29 -5.62 -9.85 -6.49
CA HIS A 29 -7.06 -10.11 -6.43
C HIS A 29 -7.87 -8.90 -6.91
N ILE A 30 -7.51 -7.69 -6.48
CA ILE A 30 -8.16 -6.44 -6.94
C ILE A 30 -8.00 -6.30 -8.45
N ILE A 31 -6.78 -6.46 -8.97
CA ILE A 31 -6.50 -6.36 -10.42
C ILE A 31 -7.29 -7.40 -11.20
N SER A 32 -7.35 -8.65 -10.72
CA SER A 32 -8.14 -9.70 -11.37
C SER A 32 -9.65 -9.44 -11.30
N PHE A 33 -10.13 -8.73 -10.27
CA PHE A 33 -11.54 -8.41 -10.10
C PHE A 33 -12.00 -7.31 -11.06
N TYR A 34 -11.21 -6.24 -11.19
CA TYR A 34 -11.52 -5.14 -12.10
C TYR A 34 -11.15 -5.45 -13.55
N GLY A 35 -10.07 -6.21 -13.77
CA GLY A 35 -9.55 -6.51 -15.10
C GLY A 35 -8.88 -5.30 -15.74
N GLU A 36 -9.48 -4.79 -16.81
CA GLU A 36 -9.02 -3.59 -17.51
C GLU A 36 -9.56 -2.33 -16.83
N ALA A 37 -8.71 -1.33 -16.63
CA ALA A 37 -9.11 -0.04 -16.06
C ALA A 37 -9.77 0.83 -17.13
N ASN A 38 -10.94 1.39 -16.83
CA ASN A 38 -11.70 2.27 -17.71
C ASN A 38 -12.47 3.34 -16.92
N GLU A 39 -13.08 4.30 -17.62
CA GLU A 39 -13.87 5.40 -17.03
C GLU A 39 -14.95 4.92 -16.04
N ASP A 40 -15.58 3.77 -16.28
CA ASP A 40 -16.66 3.26 -15.43
C ASP A 40 -16.15 2.69 -14.09
N ASN A 41 -14.90 2.22 -14.04
CA ASN A 41 -14.37 1.49 -12.89
C ASN A 41 -13.18 2.17 -12.17
N GLU A 42 -12.51 3.15 -12.79
CA GLU A 42 -11.27 3.74 -12.28
C GLU A 42 -11.40 4.30 -10.86
N PHE A 43 -12.56 4.89 -10.52
CA PHE A 43 -12.80 5.44 -9.19
C PHE A 43 -12.87 4.35 -8.10
N ASN A 44 -13.53 3.23 -8.39
CA ASN A 44 -13.62 2.12 -7.45
C ASN A 44 -12.28 1.37 -7.36
N PHE A 45 -11.60 1.20 -8.49
CA PHE A 45 -10.28 0.57 -8.54
C PHE A 45 -9.26 1.38 -7.73
N SER A 46 -9.19 2.69 -7.92
CA SER A 46 -8.31 3.57 -7.13
C SER A 46 -8.64 3.54 -5.63
N ALA A 47 -9.93 3.54 -5.25
CA ALA A 47 -10.33 3.43 -3.86
C ALA A 47 -9.85 2.11 -3.20
N ASP A 48 -9.99 0.98 -3.89
CA ASP A 48 -9.51 -0.31 -3.39
C ASP A 48 -7.99 -0.39 -3.36
N LEU A 49 -7.31 0.24 -4.33
CA LEU A 49 -5.84 0.33 -4.34
C LEU A 49 -5.32 1.21 -3.20
N ASN A 50 -6.00 2.30 -2.87
CA ASN A 50 -5.64 3.13 -1.71
C ASN A 50 -5.66 2.34 -0.40
N LEU A 51 -6.56 1.36 -0.26
CA LEU A 51 -6.56 0.44 0.90
C LEU A 51 -5.31 -0.48 0.93
N ILE A 52 -4.72 -0.79 -0.22
CA ILE A 52 -3.44 -1.51 -0.32
C ILE A 52 -2.30 -0.57 0.09
N ILE A 53 -2.31 0.67 -0.36
CA ILE A 53 -1.28 1.66 -0.01
C ILE A 53 -1.25 1.89 1.50
N SER A 54 -2.42 2.06 2.16
CA SER A 54 -2.46 2.14 3.62
C SER A 54 -1.89 0.90 4.33
N GLN A 55 -2.00 -0.29 3.74
CA GLN A 55 -1.35 -1.49 4.29
C GLN A 55 0.16 -1.43 4.15
N VAL A 56 0.67 -0.88 3.04
CA VAL A 56 2.10 -0.67 2.83
C VAL A 56 2.65 0.37 3.82
N GLU A 57 1.92 1.44 4.10
CA GLU A 57 2.34 2.44 5.09
C GLU A 57 2.47 1.83 6.50
N ILE A 58 1.50 0.99 6.89
CA ILE A 58 1.55 0.28 8.17
C ILE A 58 2.71 -0.72 8.17
N TYR A 59 2.91 -1.45 7.06
CA TYR A 59 4.04 -2.35 6.87
C TYR A 59 5.37 -1.60 7.06
N ASP A 60 5.51 -0.45 6.41
CA ASP A 60 6.70 0.39 6.46
C ASP A 60 7.01 0.87 7.88
N GLN A 61 6.00 1.37 8.61
CA GLN A 61 6.16 1.79 10.00
C GLN A 61 6.61 0.62 10.90
N ILE A 62 6.03 -0.58 10.73
CA ILE A 62 6.42 -1.76 11.51
C ILE A 62 7.88 -2.14 11.23
N TRP A 63 8.30 -2.12 9.96
CA TRP A 63 9.68 -2.43 9.57
C TRP A 63 10.65 -1.37 10.05
N GLY A 64 10.29 -0.09 9.93
CA GLY A 64 11.10 1.04 10.39
C GLY A 64 11.35 1.02 11.90
N VAL A 65 10.35 0.65 12.71
CA VAL A 65 10.53 0.48 14.17
C VAL A 65 11.52 -0.65 14.51
N ARG A 66 11.61 -1.69 13.67
CA ARG A 66 12.41 -2.89 13.96
C ARG A 66 13.82 -2.85 13.39
N HIS A 67 14.00 -2.27 12.21
CA HIS A 67 15.23 -2.37 11.42
C HIS A 67 15.80 -1.00 11.02
N GLY A 68 15.08 0.09 11.32
CA GLY A 68 15.46 1.45 10.93
C GLY A 68 14.90 1.86 9.58
N MET A 69 15.05 3.15 9.27
CA MET A 69 14.54 3.81 8.08
C MET A 69 15.70 4.47 7.31
N ASN A 70 15.50 4.70 6.01
CA ASN A 70 16.41 5.49 5.19
C ASN A 70 16.24 7.01 5.45
N GLU A 71 16.98 7.84 4.71
CA GLU A 71 16.91 9.31 4.82
C GLU A 71 15.56 9.92 4.44
N LYS A 72 14.75 9.20 3.64
CA LYS A 72 13.38 9.58 3.27
C LYS A 72 12.33 9.09 4.29
N GLY A 73 12.71 8.33 5.31
CA GLY A 73 11.79 7.81 6.33
C GLY A 73 11.17 6.44 6.01
N HIS A 74 11.70 5.71 5.03
CA HIS A 74 11.17 4.41 4.60
C HIS A 74 12.13 3.25 4.86
N SER A 75 11.57 2.10 5.20
CA SER A 75 12.30 0.83 5.32
C SER A 75 12.69 0.28 3.96
N THR A 76 13.80 -0.47 3.93
CA THR A 76 14.26 -1.17 2.72
C THR A 76 13.23 -2.14 2.17
N GLU A 77 12.47 -2.76 3.07
CA GLU A 77 11.42 -3.73 2.78
C GLU A 77 10.20 -3.07 2.15
N ALA A 78 9.77 -1.90 2.64
CA ALA A 78 8.68 -1.15 2.02
C ALA A 78 9.06 -0.65 0.62
N ILE A 79 10.29 -0.17 0.44
CA ILE A 79 10.80 0.23 -0.89
C ILE A 79 10.78 -0.94 -1.87
N ALA A 80 11.20 -2.13 -1.43
CA ALA A 80 11.13 -3.33 -2.27
C ALA A 80 9.68 -3.69 -2.64
N LEU A 81 8.76 -3.62 -1.68
CA LEU A 81 7.35 -3.87 -1.90
C LEU A 81 6.71 -2.86 -2.86
N ILE A 82 7.00 -1.56 -2.71
CA ILE A 82 6.49 -0.51 -3.61
C ILE A 82 6.99 -0.70 -5.04
N ARG A 83 8.26 -1.08 -5.23
CA ARG A 83 8.77 -1.41 -6.58
C ARG A 83 7.99 -2.53 -7.24
N GLU A 84 7.63 -3.56 -6.47
CA GLU A 84 6.81 -4.66 -6.97
C GLU A 84 5.38 -4.19 -7.31
N ILE A 85 4.76 -3.40 -6.43
CA ILE A 85 3.43 -2.83 -6.66
C ILE A 85 3.42 -1.98 -7.94
N VAL A 86 4.36 -1.05 -8.11
CA VAL A 86 4.49 -0.22 -9.33
C VAL A 86 4.65 -1.11 -10.56
N THR A 87 5.53 -2.11 -10.51
CA THR A 87 5.74 -3.06 -11.63
C THR A 87 4.46 -3.83 -12.00
N VAL A 88 3.59 -4.10 -11.03
CA VAL A 88 2.31 -4.77 -11.25
C VAL A 88 1.28 -3.81 -11.83
N LEU A 89 1.20 -2.57 -11.32
CA LEU A 89 0.28 -1.53 -11.81
C LEU A 89 0.58 -1.12 -13.26
N GLU A 90 1.87 -0.98 -13.62
CA GLU A 90 2.31 -0.67 -14.98
C GLU A 90 1.89 -1.70 -16.04
N LYS A 91 1.47 -2.91 -15.62
CA LYS A 91 1.00 -3.98 -16.51
C LYS A 91 -0.50 -3.99 -16.71
N ILE A 92 -1.25 -3.14 -16.00
CA ILE A 92 -2.70 -3.04 -16.17
C ILE A 92 -2.97 -2.46 -17.57
N PRO A 93 -3.82 -3.11 -18.40
CA PRO A 93 -4.19 -2.56 -19.70
C PRO A 93 -4.86 -1.20 -19.56
N ASP A 94 -4.44 -0.25 -20.40
CA ASP A 94 -5.06 1.06 -20.54
C ASP A 94 -6.35 0.92 -21.35
N GLY A 95 -7.47 0.80 -20.64
CA GLY A 95 -8.81 0.75 -21.20
C GLY A 95 -9.47 2.12 -21.30
N CYS A 96 -8.69 3.16 -21.59
CA CYS A 96 -9.12 4.56 -21.61
C CYS A 96 -9.48 5.11 -20.22
N ALA A 97 -8.84 4.64 -19.16
CA ALA A 97 -8.91 5.30 -17.86
C ALA A 97 -8.21 6.67 -17.94
N GLU A 98 -8.75 7.67 -17.25
CA GLU A 98 -8.22 9.04 -17.31
C GLU A 98 -7.09 9.24 -16.30
N PHE A 99 -7.23 8.69 -15.10
CA PHE A 99 -6.34 8.97 -13.96
C PHE A 99 -5.65 7.71 -13.41
N PHE A 100 -6.33 6.57 -13.47
CA PHE A 100 -5.81 5.30 -12.95
C PHE A 100 -5.08 4.48 -14.03
N PRO A 101 -3.95 3.81 -13.72
CA PRO A 101 -3.20 3.81 -12.47
C PRO A 101 -2.12 4.91 -12.38
N PHE A 102 -2.08 5.85 -13.33
CA PHE A 102 -0.95 6.77 -13.54
C PHE A 102 -0.66 7.69 -12.35
N GLU A 103 -1.67 8.37 -11.81
CA GLU A 103 -1.46 9.30 -10.68
C GLU A 103 -0.91 8.56 -9.45
N ILE A 104 -1.44 7.36 -9.17
CA ILE A 104 -0.98 6.54 -8.05
C ILE A 104 0.46 6.07 -8.26
N ILE A 105 0.84 5.69 -9.49
CA ILE A 105 2.23 5.32 -9.79
C ILE A 105 3.16 6.51 -9.55
N ASP A 106 2.80 7.69 -10.04
CA ASP A 106 3.61 8.90 -9.88
C ASP A 106 3.79 9.28 -8.40
N GLU A 107 2.72 9.19 -7.60
CA GLU A 107 2.75 9.42 -6.15
C GLU A 107 3.67 8.43 -5.43
N LEU A 108 3.54 7.13 -5.73
CA LEU A 108 4.36 6.08 -5.12
C LEU A 108 5.85 6.23 -5.48
N GLN A 109 6.13 6.62 -6.74
CA GLN A 109 7.50 6.88 -7.18
C GLN A 109 8.10 8.10 -6.49
N ALA A 110 7.35 9.20 -6.34
CA ALA A 110 7.82 10.41 -5.70
C ALA A 110 8.13 10.21 -4.20
N GLU A 111 7.26 9.48 -3.49
CA GLU A 111 7.40 9.24 -2.06
C GLU A 111 8.53 8.23 -1.75
N TYR A 112 8.49 7.04 -2.37
CA TYR A 112 9.34 5.93 -1.94
C TYR A 112 10.62 5.74 -2.77
N LEU A 113 10.67 6.16 -4.03
CA LEU A 113 11.73 5.79 -4.99
C LEU A 113 12.66 6.94 -5.36
#